data_AF-A0A951UU52-F1
#
_entry.id   AF-A0A951UU52-F1
#
_cell.length_a   1.000
_cell.length_b   1.000
_cell.length_c   1.000
_cell.angle_alpha   90.00
_cell.angle_beta   90.00
_cell.angle_gamma   90.00
#
_symmetry.space_group_name_H-M   'P 1'
#
loop_
_entity.id
_entity.type
_entity.pdbx_description
1 polymer ?
#
loop_
_entity_poly.entity_id
_entity_poly.type
_entity_poly.pdbx_seq_one_letter_code
_entity_poly.pdbx_strand_id
1 'polypeptide(L)' 'MNTDNTMSGRVNVVLPDEVYEIVKNLAGTERRSQSQMTAILIEEALEARNLLQKSSLPNKGK' A
#
# COMPACT_ATOMS: atom_id res chain seq x y z
N MET A 1 -14.08 25.40 7.16
CA MET A 1 -13.05 24.36 7.38
C MET A 1 -13.69 23.04 7.01
N ASN A 2 -13.37 22.49 5.85
CA ASN A 2 -13.87 21.16 5.47
C ASN A 2 -13.01 20.14 6.21
N THR A 3 -13.52 19.62 7.31
CA THR A 3 -12.95 18.43 7.94
C THR A 3 -13.38 17.24 7.12
N ASP A 4 -12.63 16.94 6.05
CA ASP A 4 -12.68 15.62 5.44
C ASP A 4 -12.30 14.62 6.54
N ASN A 5 -13.32 14.03 7.12
CA ASN A 5 -13.22 13.02 8.16
C ASN A 5 -12.73 11.74 7.49
N THR A 6 -11.43 11.69 7.17
CA THR A 6 -10.76 10.48 6.68
C THR A 6 -10.77 9.46 7.81
N MET A 7 -11.86 8.70 7.87
CA MET A 7 -12.04 7.63 8.84
C MET A 7 -10.94 6.59 8.61
N SER A 8 -9.96 6.54 9.51
CA SER A 8 -8.94 5.49 9.52
C SER A 8 -9.60 4.17 9.92
N GLY A 9 -9.70 3.24 8.98
CA GLY A 9 -10.15 1.88 9.23
C GLY A 9 -9.02 1.02 9.79
N ARG A 10 -9.33 0.15 10.77
CA ARG A 10 -8.38 -0.86 11.26
C ARG A 10 -8.64 -2.19 10.56
N VAL A 11 -7.59 -2.79 10.03
CA VAL A 11 -7.63 -4.14 9.43
C VAL A 11 -6.61 -5.01 10.16
N ASN A 12 -7.01 -6.23 10.53
CA ASN A 12 -6.11 -7.24 11.06
C ASN A 12 -5.72 -8.18 9.91
N VAL A 13 -4.42 -8.39 9.71
CA VAL A 13 -3.89 -9.25 8.65
C VAL A 13 -2.83 -10.18 9.22
N VAL A 14 -2.73 -11.37 8.63
CA VAL A 14 -1.62 -12.30 8.86
C VAL A 14 -0.70 -12.21 7.65
N LEU A 15 0.55 -11.82 7.87
CA LEU A 15 1.57 -11.75 6.83
C LEU A 15 2.41 -13.03 6.84
N PRO A 16 2.85 -13.53 5.67
CA PRO A 16 3.92 -14.52 5.62
C PRO A 16 5.18 -14.01 6.31
N ASP A 17 5.92 -14.90 6.97
CA ASP A 17 7.11 -14.54 7.78
C ASP A 17 8.14 -13.71 6.99
N GLU A 18 8.40 -14.09 5.74
CA GLU A 18 9.31 -13.37 4.85
C GLU A 18 8.87 -11.91 4.62
N VAL A 19 7.58 -11.70 4.33
CA VAL A 19 7.02 -10.37 4.10
C VAL A 19 7.05 -9.55 5.39
N TYR A 20 6.73 -10.17 6.52
CA TYR A 20 6.78 -9.52 7.83
C TYR A 20 8.18 -9.00 8.16
N GLU A 21 9.22 -9.83 8.00
CA GLU A 21 10.61 -9.42 8.28
C GLU A 21 11.11 -8.34 7.32
N ILE A 22 10.72 -8.39 6.03
CA ILE A 22 11.02 -7.33 5.06
C ILE A 22 10.43 -5.99 5.52
N VAL A 23 9.14 -5.95 5.84
CA VAL A 23 8.45 -4.72 6.29
C VAL A 23 9.08 -4.18 7.58
N LYS A 24 9.41 -5.06 8.52
CA LYS A 24 10.07 -4.71 9.78
C LYS A 24 11.44 -4.06 9.55
N ASN A 25 12.25 -4.61 8.66
CA ASN A 25 13.56 -4.07 8.33
C ASN A 25 13.48 -2.72 7.59
N LEU A 26 12.54 -2.59 6.66
CA LEU A 26 12.25 -1.32 5.96
C LEU A 26 11.82 -0.24 6.95
N ALA A 27 10.89 -0.55 7.85
CA ALA A 27 10.44 0.37 8.89
C ALA A 27 11.62 0.87 9.76
N GLY A 28 12.51 -0.03 10.16
CA GLY A 28 13.73 0.32 10.90
C GLY A 28 14.68 1.22 10.11
N THR A 29 14.92 0.89 8.84
CA THR A 29 15.82 1.64 7.96
C THR A 29 15.32 3.06 7.71
N GLU A 30 14.01 3.21 7.51
CA GLU A 30 13.37 4.51 7.23
C GLU A 30 12.95 5.27 8.48
N ARG A 31 13.24 4.74 9.68
CA ARG A 31 12.88 5.35 10.98
C ARG A 31 11.38 5.62 11.10
N ARG A 32 10.54 4.69 10.62
CA ARG A 32 9.07 4.73 10.72
C ARG A 32 8.57 3.61 11.61
N SER A 33 7.33 3.73 12.10
CA SER A 33 6.68 2.58 12.75
C SER A 33 6.33 1.51 11.71
N GLN A 34 6.28 0.24 12.13
CA GLN A 34 5.86 -0.86 11.24
C GLN A 34 4.47 -0.62 10.65
N SER A 35 3.54 -0.07 11.45
CA SER A 35 2.18 0.22 10.98
C SER A 35 2.15 1.29 9.90
N GLN A 36 2.95 2.36 10.07
CA GLN A 36 3.07 3.43 9.07
C GLN A 36 3.71 2.90 7.80
N MET A 37 4.81 2.13 7.92
CA MET A 37 5.47 1.52 6.78
C MET A 37 4.53 0.60 6.00
N THR A 38 3.78 -0.24 6.71
CA THR A 38 2.80 -1.14 6.09
C THR A 38 1.73 -0.37 5.32
N ALA A 39 1.21 0.72 5.89
CA ALA A 39 0.20 1.54 5.22
C ALA A 39 0.73 2.14 3.92
N ILE A 40 1.94 2.70 3.95
CA ILE A 40 2.60 3.28 2.77
C ILE A 40 2.77 2.24 1.67
N LEU A 41 3.32 1.06 2.00
CA LEU A 41 3.54 0.00 1.02
C LEU A 41 2.22 -0.50 0.40
N ILE A 42 1.13 -0.52 1.17
CA ILE A 42 -0.20 -0.86 0.65
C ILE A 42 -0.70 0.23 -0.32
N GLU A 43 -0.54 1.51 0.02
CA GLU A 43 -0.90 2.63 -0.85
C GLU A 43 -0.13 2.56 -2.18
N GLU A 44 1.19 2.38 -2.12
CA GLU A 44 2.06 2.23 -3.29
C GLU A 44 1.67 1.02 -4.15
N ALA A 45 1.37 -0.13 -3.53
CA ALA A 45 0.93 -1.32 -4.24
C ALA A 45 -0.44 -1.12 -4.94
N LEU A 46 -1.36 -0.39 -4.31
CA LEU A 46 -2.66 -0.06 -4.91
C LEU A 46 -2.50 0.88 -6.10
N GLU A 47 -1.63 1.89 -5.99
CA GLU A 47 -1.29 2.78 -7.10
C GLU A 47 -0.67 2.02 -8.27
N ALA A 48 0.32 1.15 -7.99
CA ALA A 48 0.95 0.32 -9.00
C ALA A 48 -0.07 -0.60 -9.69
N ARG A 49 -0.99 -1.21 -8.93
CA ARG A 49 -2.08 -2.03 -9.50
C ARG A 49 -3.00 -1.23 -10.41
N ASN A 50 -3.36 -0.01 -10.02
CA ASN A 50 -4.20 0.88 -10.84
C ASN A 50 -3.49 1.28 -12.14
N LEU A 51 -2.18 1.55 -12.09
CA LEU A 51 -1.38 1.87 -13.27
C LEU A 51 -1.32 0.68 -14.24
N LEU A 52 -1.08 -0.53 -13.75
CA LEU A 52 -1.05 -1.76 -14.55
C LEU A 52 -2.40 -2.01 -15.25
N GLN A 53 -3.51 -1.79 -14.54
CA GLN A 53 -4.85 -1.95 -15.12
C GLN A 53 -5.16 -0.91 -16.20
N LYS A 54 -4.72 0.35 -16.03
CA LYS A 54 -4.87 1.40 -17.05
C LYS A 54 -4.05 1.10 -18.31
N SER A 55 -2.83 0.59 -18.17
CA SER A 55 -2.00 0.16 -19.30
C SER A 55 -2.53 -1.08 -20.02
N SER A 56 -3.42 -1.84 -19.38
CA SER A 56 -4.04 -3.04 -19.93
C SER A 56 -5.37 -2.78 -20.66
N LEU A 57 -5.81 -1.53 -20.80
CA LEU A 57 -6.93 -1.22 -21.70
C LEU A 57 -6.49 -1.57 -23.13
N PRO A 58 -7.10 -2.58 -23.77
CA PRO A 58 -6.71 -2.96 -25.11
C PRO A 58 -6.98 -1.77 -26.03
N ASN A 59 -5.96 -1.41 -26.79
CA ASN A 59 -6.10 -0.71 -28.05
C ASN A 59 -7.17 -1.45 -28.87
N LYS A 60 -8.44 -1.06 -28.74
CA LYS A 60 -9.49 -1.44 -29.67
C LYS A 60 -9.19 -0.64 -30.93
N GLY A 61 -8.24 -1.15 -31.71
CA GLY A 61 -8.15 -0.83 -33.12
C GLY A 61 -9.49 -1.18 -33.76
N LYS A 62 -10.21 -0.15 -34.19
CA LYS A 62 -11.16 -0.18 -35.28
C LYS A 62 -10.97 1.10 -36.07
#